data_AF-H6BFA5-F1
#
_entry.id   AF-H6BFA5-F1
#
_cell.length_a   1.000
_cell.length_b   1.000
_cell.length_c   1.000
_cell.angle_alpha   90.00
_cell.angle_beta   90.00
_cell.angle_gamma   90.00
#
_symmetry.space_group_name_H-M   'P 1'
#
loop_
_entity.id
_entity.type
_entity.pdbx_description
1 polymer ?
#
loop_
_entity_poly.entity_id
_entity_poly.type
_entity_poly.pdbx_seq_one_letter_code
_entity_poly.pdbx_strand_id
1 'polypeptide(L)' 'DQNGSHIKVFFPNQASGILQLPVREGDNVIWPEHKPVPRAYSVRQYRAAVNELDIDFVTHGEETPGG' A
#
# COMPACT_ATOMS: atom_id res chain seq x y z
N ASP A 1 -8.45 17.36 -14.23
CA ASP A 1 -9.19 16.17 -13.78
C ASP A 1 -8.18 15.13 -13.29
N GLN A 2 -8.07 14.94 -11.97
CA GLN A 2 -7.04 14.02 -11.45
C GLN A 2 -7.51 12.58 -11.67
N ASN A 3 -7.08 11.98 -12.78
CA ASN A 3 -7.27 10.59 -13.20
C ASN A 3 -6.95 9.55 -12.10
N GLY A 4 -7.83 9.42 -11.09
CA GLY A 4 -7.76 8.41 -10.04
C GLY A 4 -6.39 8.34 -9.36
N SER A 5 -6.14 9.14 -8.32
CA SER A 5 -4.91 9.01 -7.54
C SER A 5 -4.76 7.58 -7.01
N HIS A 6 -3.66 6.91 -7.34
CA HIS A 6 -3.33 5.57 -6.85
C HIS A 6 -2.23 5.68 -5.81
N ILE A 7 -2.38 4.92 -4.72
CA ILE A 7 -1.39 4.81 -3.65
C ILE A 7 -0.93 3.37 -3.50
N LYS A 8 0.26 3.19 -2.94
CA LYS A 8 0.73 1.88 -2.49
C LYS A 8 0.46 1.73 -1.00
N VAL A 9 -0.34 0.74 -0.65
CA VAL A 9 -0.48 0.27 0.73
C VAL A 9 0.49 -0.90 0.92
N PHE A 10 1.33 -0.81 1.94
CA PHE A 10 2.30 -1.86 2.27
C PHE A 10 1.73 -2.76 3.37
N PHE A 11 1.58 -4.04 3.04
CA PHE A 11 1.21 -5.10 3.99
C PHE A 11 2.48 -5.77 4.54
N PRO A 12 2.39 -6.42 5.72
CA PRO A 12 3.50 -7.19 6.26
C PRO A 12 4.05 -8.22 5.28
N ASN A 13 5.32 -8.58 5.44
CA ASN A 13 5.92 -9.67 4.68
C ASN A 13 5.10 -10.97 4.88
N GLN A 14 4.77 -11.67 3.79
CA GLN A 14 3.90 -12.86 3.86
C GLN A 14 4.54 -14.05 4.60
N ALA A 15 5.86 -14.18 4.58
CA ALA A 15 6.55 -15.30 5.21
C ALA A 15 6.84 -15.03 6.69
N SER A 16 7.33 -13.83 7.04
CA SER A 16 7.70 -13.50 8.42
C SER A 16 6.58 -12.85 9.23
N GLY A 17 5.55 -12.29 8.58
CA GLY A 17 4.49 -11.49 9.24
C GLY A 17 4.95 -10.12 9.73
N ILE A 18 6.21 -9.73 9.49
CA ILE A 18 6.78 -8.47 9.97
C ILE A 18 6.54 -7.35 8.95
N LEU A 19 6.07 -6.20 9.42
CA LEU A 19 5.99 -4.97 8.63
C LEU A 19 7.25 -4.12 8.83
N GLN A 20 8.08 -4.05 7.79
CA GLN A 20 9.18 -3.08 7.69
C GLN A 20 8.96 -2.24 6.42
N LEU A 21 8.99 -0.91 6.56
CA LEU A 21 8.79 -0.02 5.43
C LEU A 21 10.12 0.26 4.71
N PRO A 22 10.11 0.45 3.39
CA PRO A 22 11.28 0.98 2.69
C PRO A 22 11.52 2.43 3.11
N VAL A 23 12.80 2.83 3.10
CA VAL A 23 13.21 4.22 3.31
C VAL A 23 13.66 4.78 1.97
N ARG A 24 13.24 6.00 1.66
CA ARG A 24 13.73 6.74 0.49
C ARG A 24 14.88 7.64 0.91
N GLU A 25 16.04 7.46 0.30
CA GLU A 25 17.23 8.30 0.48
C GLU A 25 17.60 8.92 -0.87
N GLY A 26 17.23 10.19 -1.07
CA GLY A 26 17.33 10.85 -2.37
C GLY A 26 16.49 10.12 -3.43
N ASP A 27 17.15 9.66 -4.49
CA ASP A 27 16.53 8.87 -5.56
C ASP A 27 16.57 7.37 -5.33
N ASN A 28 17.26 6.91 -4.26
CA ASN A 28 17.35 5.50 -3.93
C ASN A 28 16.24 5.08 -2.97
N VAL A 29 15.73 3.87 -3.17
CA VAL A 29 14.81 3.21 -2.25
C VAL A 29 15.55 2.04 -1.60
N ILE A 30 15.77 2.14 -0.29
CA ILE A 30 16.38 1.09 0.51
C ILE A 30 15.27 0.17 1.00
N TRP A 31 15.32 -1.08 0.53
CA TRP A 31 14.38 -2.12 0.94
C TRP A 31 14.87 -2.85 2.19
N PRO A 32 13.98 -3.15 3.14
CA PRO A 32 14.35 -3.85 4.37
C PRO A 32 14.47 -5.37 4.12
N GLU A 33 15.07 -6.07 5.08
CA GLU A 33 15.17 -7.55 5.08
C GLU A 33 13.80 -8.21 4.98
N HIS A 34 12.85 -7.81 5.82
CA HIS A 34 11.46 -8.27 5.72
C HIS A 34 10.69 -7.37 4.76
N LYS A 35 10.96 -7.54 3.46
CA LYS A 35 10.35 -6.73 2.40
C LYS A 35 8.81 -6.82 2.47
N PRO A 36 8.11 -5.67 2.53
CA PRO A 36 6.66 -5.65 2.64
C PRO A 36 6.01 -5.97 1.29
N VAL A 37 4.71 -6.26 1.32
CA VAL A 37 3.91 -6.57 0.13
C VAL A 37 3.14 -5.31 -0.30
N PRO A 38 3.53 -4.63 -1.40
CA PRO A 38 2.78 -3.49 -1.91
C PRO A 38 1.53 -3.94 -2.67
N ARG A 39 0.43 -3.20 -2.49
CA ARG A 39 -0.77 -3.26 -3.35
C ARG A 39 -1.18 -1.86 -3.77
N ALA A 40 -1.57 -1.71 -5.02
CA ALA A 40 -2.07 -0.45 -5.55
C ALA A 40 -3.57 -0.36 -5.30
N TYR A 41 -4.00 0.75 -4.71
CA TYR A 41 -5.41 1.06 -4.51
C TYR A 41 -5.71 2.47 -5.00
N SER A 42 -6.95 2.70 -5.43
CA SER A 42 -7.46 4.03 -5.70
C SER A 42 -7.86 4.71 -4.40
N VAL A 43 -7.55 6.01 -4.28
CA VAL A 43 -8.05 6.83 -3.18
C VAL A 43 -9.55 7.06 -3.37
N ARG A 44 -10.37 6.63 -2.41
CA ARG A 44 -11.82 6.87 -2.45
C ARG A 44 -12.15 8.32 -2.09
N GLN A 45 -11.53 8.83 -1.03
CA GLN A 45 -11.67 10.21 -0.56
C GLN A 45 -10.54 10.56 0.42
N TYR A 46 -10.04 11.80 0.39
CA TYR A 46 -9.19 12.36 1.45
C TYR A 46 -9.91 13.55 2.10
N ARG A 47 -10.12 13.49 3.42
CA ARG A 47 -10.76 14.54 4.22
C ARG A 47 -9.72 15.31 5.03
N ALA A 48 -9.16 16.36 4.45
CA ALA A 48 -8.09 17.14 5.08
C ALA A 48 -8.49 17.75 6.44
N ALA A 49 -9.75 18.14 6.62
CA ALA A 49 -10.23 18.74 7.87
C ALA A 49 -10.13 17.81 9.09
N VAL A 50 -10.18 16.49 8.86
CA VAL A 50 -10.05 15.46 9.90
C VAL A 50 -8.82 14.56 9.72
N ASN A 51 -8.01 14.83 8.69
CA ASN A 51 -6.83 14.06 8.31
C ASN A 51 -7.09 12.56 8.08
N GLU A 52 -8.17 12.23 7.35
CA GLU A 52 -8.56 10.85 7.06
C GLU A 52 -8.47 10.53 5.57
N LEU A 53 -8.01 9.32 5.26
CA LEU A 53 -7.92 8.76 3.91
C LEU A 53 -8.77 7.50 3.81
N ASP A 54 -9.79 7.52 2.97
CA ASP A 54 -10.65 6.38 2.70
C ASP A 54 -10.15 5.57 1.50
N ILE A 55 -10.16 4.26 1.64
CA ILE A 55 -9.80 3.29 0.60
C ILE A 55 -10.82 2.15 0.64
N ASP A 56 -11.42 1.84 -0.51
CA ASP A 56 -12.35 0.72 -0.63
C ASP A 56 -11.59 -0.56 -1.05
N PHE A 57 -11.81 -1.65 -0.30
CA PHE A 57 -11.21 -2.95 -0.57
C PHE A 57 -12.25 -3.88 -1.22
N VAL A 58 -11.87 -4.51 -2.33
CA VAL A 58 -12.64 -5.63 -2.88
C VAL A 58 -12.22 -6.90 -2.16
N THR A 59 -13.13 -7.50 -1.41
CA THR A 59 -12.90 -8.81 -0.80
C THR A 59 -12.93 -9.90 -1.87
N HIS A 60 -11.88 -10.69 -1.94
CA HIS A 60 -11.82 -11.93 -2.72
C HIS A 60 -11.51 -13.09 -1.76
N GLY A 61 -11.77 -14.32 -2.20
CA GLY A 61 -11.35 -15.52 -1.47
C GLY A 61 -9.83 -15.67 -1.46
N GLU A 62 -9.33 -16.88 -1.20
CA GLU A 62 -7.89 -17.14 -1.26
C GLU A 62 -7.29 -16.95 -2.66
N GLU A 63 -8.13 -16.96 -3.70
CA GLU A 63 -7.71 -16.66 -5.07
C GLU A 63 -7.70 -15.14 -5.32
N THR A 64 -6.50 -14.57 -5.26
CA THR A 64 -6.21 -13.27 -5.86
C THR A 64 -5.79 -13.43 -7.32
N PRO A 65 -6.28 -12.58 -8.25
CA PRO A 65 -5.73 -12.53 -9.62
C PRO A 65 -4.24 -12.15 -9.69
N GLY A 66 -3.64 -11.71 -8.58
CA GLY A 66 -2.22 -11.35 -8.47
C GLY A 66 -1.43 -12.25 -7.51
N GLY A 67 -1.91 -13.48 -7.29
CA GLY A 67 -1.20 -14.56 -6.60
C GLY A 67 -0.63 -15.53 -7.61
#